data_AF-G8NYU0-F1
#
_entry.id   AF-G8NYU0-F1
#
_cell.length_a   1.000
_cell.length_b   1.000
_cell.length_c   1.000
_cell.angle_alpha   90.00
_cell.angle_beta   90.00
_cell.angle_gamma   90.00
#
_symmetry.space_group_name_H-M   'P 1'
#
loop_
_entity.id
_entity.type
_entity.pdbx_description
1 polymer ?
#
loop_
_entity_poly.entity_id
_entity_poly.type
_entity_poly.pdbx_seq_one_letter_code
_entity_poly.pdbx_strand_id
1 'polypeptide(L)'
;MRLFRLHTLAALAFAFVLAAPQHEIAAQAISGTSPQNAPQNAQIRSYIANGWETLSRSMSDCSSVVDAKVKTVPVMYLPADMPIPAAVAAMQQKCHVEVHHLPRAIHHIGEVRPAELPVEGLLYLPNRYVVPGGRFNEMYGWDSYFILLGLLHDGHNDLARGMVENFFFEIENYGAILNANRTYFFTRSQPPFLSSMIREVYEHPASGTAPDLKWLARAYSFAQRDYALWTSPQHQAGTTGLARYHDLGEGPVPEMSDDSSYYPDVIRWLLAHPKDHPEYLVDGAENPTPAQAATLARISCDVHISHVCAQAVVAGHRLSADFYRGDRAMRESGFDSSFRFGPFSGSAAHIAPVCLNSLLFRYEQDMAHFATLLGRSREAAEWTRRANARHHAIDRYLWDANAGLYFDYDYTTRQRSSYHYISTFYPLWAGAASPTQATAVHLHLGLFEHPGGLAMSDSASGVQWDLPFGWAPTTWLAVSGLERNGFHEDARRIAQSFSTTVLDNFLHDGTIREKYNVVSGSANVKVAAGYKSNVIGFGWTNGVYLELQDLLAASNH
;
A
#
# COMPACT_ATOMS: atom_id res chain seq x y z
N MET A 1 -42.35 -15.95 -73.22
CA MET A 1 -43.40 -16.96 -72.88
C MET A 1 -44.29 -16.37 -71.78
N ARG A 2 -45.58 -16.20 -72.11
CA ARG A 2 -46.81 -16.01 -71.28
C ARG A 2 -46.66 -15.47 -69.83
N LEU A 3 -47.12 -14.24 -69.53
CA LEU A 3 -48.50 -13.88 -69.12
C LEU A 3 -48.97 -14.57 -67.81
N PHE A 4 -49.20 -13.80 -66.74
CA PHE A 4 -50.55 -13.52 -66.21
C PHE A 4 -50.53 -12.38 -65.18
N ARG A 5 -51.64 -11.63 -65.16
CA ARG A 5 -51.95 -10.42 -64.41
C ARG A 5 -53.00 -10.76 -63.34
N LEU A 6 -53.01 -9.94 -62.28
CA LEU A 6 -54.16 -9.45 -61.48
C LEU A 6 -54.83 -10.39 -60.44
N HIS A 7 -54.83 -10.00 -59.16
CA HIS A 7 -55.99 -9.40 -58.43
C HIS A 7 -55.62 -9.04 -56.98
N THR A 8 -56.03 -7.84 -56.57
CA THR A 8 -56.04 -7.27 -55.22
C THR A 8 -57.04 -7.95 -54.28
N LEU A 9 -56.68 -8.08 -52.99
CA LEU A 9 -57.63 -8.09 -51.87
C LEU A 9 -56.93 -7.61 -50.60
N ALA A 10 -57.45 -6.52 -50.04
CA ALA A 10 -57.06 -5.94 -48.79
C ALA A 10 -57.61 -6.76 -47.61
N ALA A 11 -56.80 -6.97 -46.58
CA ALA A 11 -57.27 -7.39 -45.26
C ALA A 11 -56.46 -6.64 -44.19
N LEU A 12 -57.16 -5.81 -43.42
CA LEU A 12 -56.65 -5.17 -42.21
C LEU A 12 -56.26 -6.24 -41.18
N ALA A 13 -55.06 -6.11 -40.63
CA ALA A 13 -54.68 -6.81 -39.40
C ALA A 13 -54.31 -5.77 -38.34
N PHE A 14 -55.21 -5.59 -37.37
CA PHE A 14 -54.99 -4.89 -36.12
C PHE A 14 -53.94 -5.67 -35.30
N ALA A 15 -52.81 -5.05 -34.98
CA ALA A 15 -51.90 -5.56 -33.97
C ALA A 15 -52.06 -4.70 -32.69
N PHE A 16 -52.68 -5.29 -31.68
CA PHE A 16 -52.72 -4.79 -30.31
C PHE A 16 -51.30 -4.78 -29.74
N VAL A 17 -50.76 -3.59 -29.46
CA VAL A 17 -49.57 -3.42 -28.62
C VAL A 17 -50.03 -3.35 -27.17
N LEU A 18 -49.78 -4.42 -26.41
CA LEU A 18 -49.89 -4.42 -24.95
C LEU A 18 -48.64 -3.72 -24.39
N ALA A 19 -48.85 -2.52 -23.84
CA ALA A 19 -47.85 -1.77 -23.11
C ALA A 19 -47.56 -2.46 -21.77
N ALA A 20 -46.31 -2.88 -21.55
CA ALA A 20 -45.76 -3.17 -20.23
C ALA A 20 -45.11 -1.88 -19.68
N PRO A 21 -45.19 -1.60 -18.37
CA PRO A 21 -44.80 -0.32 -17.81
C PRO A 21 -43.28 -0.19 -17.80
N GLN A 22 -42.77 0.85 -18.45
CA GLN A 22 -41.39 1.30 -18.25
C GLN A 22 -41.26 1.79 -16.81
N HIS A 23 -40.46 1.09 -16.00
CA HIS A 23 -39.94 1.68 -14.77
C HIS A 23 -38.88 2.70 -15.18
N GLU A 24 -39.24 3.98 -15.10
CA GLU A 24 -38.27 5.07 -15.06
C GLU A 24 -37.39 4.86 -13.83
N ILE A 25 -36.16 4.39 -14.05
CA ILE A 25 -35.10 4.59 -13.08
C ILE A 25 -34.79 6.08 -13.13
N ALA A 26 -35.29 6.83 -12.17
CA ALA A 26 -34.89 8.20 -11.95
C ALA A 26 -33.37 8.21 -11.70
N ALA A 27 -32.61 8.61 -12.72
CA ALA A 27 -31.23 9.02 -12.55
C ALA A 27 -31.23 10.24 -11.62
N GLN A 28 -30.96 10.02 -10.33
CA GLN A 28 -30.55 11.10 -9.46
C GLN A 28 -29.19 11.56 -9.97
N ALA A 29 -29.20 12.70 -10.65
CA ALA A 29 -27.99 13.45 -10.95
C ALA A 29 -27.25 13.68 -9.62
N ILE A 30 -26.05 13.12 -9.50
CA ILE A 30 -25.11 13.47 -8.43
C ILE A 30 -24.66 14.88 -8.76
N SER A 31 -25.42 15.86 -8.26
CA SER A 31 -25.11 17.27 -8.39
C SER A 31 -23.81 17.57 -7.66
N GLY A 32 -22.89 18.25 -8.34
CA GLY A 32 -21.65 18.76 -7.77
C GLY A 32 -21.92 19.55 -6.49
N THR A 33 -20.96 19.46 -5.57
CA THR A 33 -20.79 20.22 -4.33
C THR A 33 -21.83 21.32 -4.10
N SER A 34 -23.01 20.93 -3.61
CA SER A 34 -24.06 21.89 -3.25
C SER A 34 -23.56 22.74 -2.07
N PRO A 35 -23.89 24.05 -2.00
CA PRO A 35 -23.58 24.93 -0.86
C PRO A 35 -24.04 24.40 0.51
N GLN A 36 -24.88 23.36 0.53
CA GLN A 36 -25.41 22.70 1.71
C GLN A 36 -24.36 21.94 2.54
N ASN A 37 -23.25 21.48 1.95
CA ASN A 37 -22.24 20.69 2.67
C ASN A 37 -21.10 21.53 3.27
N ALA A 38 -21.09 22.86 3.07
CA ALA A 38 -19.99 23.71 3.54
C ALA A 38 -19.74 23.63 5.07
N PRO A 39 -20.77 23.63 5.94
CA PRO A 39 -20.57 23.45 7.39
C PRO A 39 -20.05 22.07 7.76
N GLN A 40 -20.49 21.02 7.06
CA GLN A 40 -20.09 19.63 7.29
C GLN A 40 -18.62 19.41 6.87
N ASN A 41 -18.23 19.96 5.72
CA ASN A 41 -16.84 19.97 5.27
C ASN A 41 -15.92 20.70 6.25
N ALA A 42 -16.41 21.75 6.94
CA ALA A 42 -15.64 22.42 7.98
C ALA A 42 -15.42 21.52 9.23
N GLN A 43 -16.39 20.69 9.60
CA GLN A 43 -16.26 19.78 10.74
C GLN A 43 -15.19 18.70 10.49
N ILE A 44 -15.22 18.04 9.33
CA ILE A 44 -14.22 17.01 9.02
C ILE A 44 -12.82 17.60 8.81
N ARG A 45 -12.70 18.79 8.21
CA ARG A 45 -11.41 19.48 8.11
C ARG A 45 -10.84 19.84 9.48
N SER A 46 -11.70 20.29 10.41
CA SER A 46 -11.27 20.52 11.80
C SER A 46 -10.82 19.23 12.50
N TYR A 47 -11.53 18.12 12.27
CA TYR A 47 -11.09 16.81 12.76
C TYR A 47 -9.71 16.43 12.20
N ILE A 48 -9.49 16.59 10.90
CA ILE A 48 -8.20 16.27 10.24
C ILE A 48 -7.08 17.15 10.78
N ALA A 49 -7.29 18.47 10.88
CA ALA A 49 -6.30 19.41 11.40
C ALA A 49 -5.87 19.07 12.84
N ASN A 50 -6.82 18.70 13.70
CA ASN A 50 -6.51 18.20 15.05
C ASN A 50 -5.86 16.80 15.02
N GLY A 51 -6.22 16.00 14.02
CA GLY A 51 -5.66 14.69 13.73
C GLY A 51 -4.14 14.71 13.61
N TRP A 52 -3.55 15.71 12.94
CA TRP A 52 -2.09 15.79 12.76
C TRP A 52 -1.33 15.86 14.08
N GLU A 53 -1.83 16.61 15.07
CA GLU A 53 -1.19 16.67 16.39
C GLU A 53 -1.44 15.37 17.18
N THR A 54 -2.66 14.85 17.18
CA THR A 54 -3.00 13.61 17.93
C THR A 54 -2.33 12.35 17.39
N LEU A 55 -2.06 12.30 16.08
CA LEU A 55 -1.33 11.23 15.42
C LEU A 55 0.18 11.47 15.40
N SER A 56 0.65 12.64 15.82
CA SER A 56 2.08 12.90 15.92
C SER A 56 2.72 12.14 17.07
N ARG A 57 3.94 11.66 16.83
CA ARG A 57 4.81 11.00 17.82
C ARG A 57 6.16 11.67 17.87
N SER A 58 6.85 11.46 18.99
CA SER A 58 8.22 11.93 19.20
C SER A 58 8.96 10.95 20.09
N MET A 59 10.27 10.81 19.88
CA MET A 59 11.11 9.96 20.74
C MET A 59 11.30 10.52 22.16
N SER A 60 10.59 11.60 22.51
CA SER A 60 10.57 12.22 23.83
C SER A 60 9.24 12.03 24.59
N ASP A 61 8.23 11.41 23.98
CA ASP A 61 6.92 11.20 24.59
C ASP A 61 6.67 9.73 24.96
N CYS A 62 6.15 9.50 26.17
CA CYS A 62 5.84 8.16 26.67
C CYS A 62 4.82 7.44 25.79
N SER A 63 3.88 8.19 25.19
CA SER A 63 2.86 7.64 24.30
C SER A 63 3.45 6.96 23.06
N SER A 64 4.68 7.33 22.67
CA SER A 64 5.31 6.88 21.42
C SER A 64 6.02 5.53 21.54
N VAL A 65 6.35 5.07 22.75
CA VAL A 65 7.19 3.87 22.95
C VAL A 65 6.35 2.60 23.12
N VAL A 66 5.10 2.73 23.55
CA VAL A 66 4.22 1.59 23.81
C VAL A 66 3.94 0.82 22.53
N ASP A 67 3.94 -0.51 22.62
CA ASP A 67 3.50 -1.41 21.55
C ASP A 67 2.28 -2.21 22.01
N ALA A 68 1.14 -2.04 21.34
CA ALA A 68 -0.04 -2.84 21.64
C ALA A 68 0.02 -4.25 20.99
N LYS A 69 0.98 -4.48 20.09
CA LYS A 69 1.10 -5.68 19.26
C LYS A 69 1.99 -6.75 19.91
N VAL A 70 2.78 -6.37 20.91
CA VAL A 70 3.65 -7.27 21.66
C VAL A 70 3.46 -7.05 23.16
N LYS A 71 3.74 -8.06 23.99
CA LYS A 71 3.48 -8.02 25.44
C LYS A 71 4.70 -7.58 26.29
N THR A 72 5.74 -7.06 25.65
CA THR A 72 7.02 -6.75 26.30
C THR A 72 6.99 -5.40 27.01
N VAL A 73 7.92 -5.21 27.95
CA VAL A 73 8.22 -3.87 28.49
C VAL A 73 8.71 -2.99 27.32
N PRO A 74 8.21 -1.75 27.17
CA PRO A 74 8.64 -0.90 26.06
C PRO A 74 10.14 -0.68 26.06
N VAL A 75 10.78 -1.05 24.95
CA VAL A 75 12.22 -0.88 24.71
C VAL A 75 12.42 0.04 23.50
N MET A 76 13.37 0.97 23.63
CA MET A 76 13.87 1.79 22.53
C MET A 76 15.31 1.39 22.18
N TYR A 77 15.58 1.25 20.89
CA TYR A 77 16.90 0.96 20.35
C TYR A 77 17.49 2.18 19.63
N LEU A 78 18.72 2.53 20.00
CA LEU A 78 19.56 3.51 19.34
C LEU A 78 20.56 2.82 18.39
N PRO A 79 21.02 3.48 17.31
CA PRO A 79 22.15 3.00 16.52
C PRO A 79 23.38 2.74 17.39
N ALA A 80 24.19 1.75 17.04
CA ALA A 80 25.24 1.20 17.90
C ALA A 80 26.20 2.24 18.51
N ASP A 81 26.62 3.22 17.71
CA ASP A 81 27.60 4.24 18.13
C ASP A 81 26.95 5.59 18.48
N MET A 82 25.61 5.65 18.56
CA MET A 82 24.89 6.90 18.82
C MET A 82 24.89 7.23 20.32
N PRO A 83 25.35 8.42 20.74
CA PRO A 83 25.17 8.85 22.13
C PRO A 83 23.67 9.02 22.44
N ILE A 84 23.25 8.68 23.66
CA ILE A 84 21.86 8.83 24.08
C ILE A 84 21.47 10.33 24.02
N PRO A 85 20.51 10.73 23.18
CA PRO A 85 20.08 12.13 23.14
C PRO A 85 19.50 12.57 24.48
N ALA A 86 19.72 13.82 24.88
CA ALA A 86 19.24 14.35 26.16
C ALA A 86 17.71 14.18 26.33
N ALA A 87 16.96 14.35 25.25
CA ALA A 87 15.50 14.14 25.25
C ALA A 87 15.11 12.67 25.49
N VAL A 88 15.88 11.72 24.95
CA VAL A 88 15.68 10.28 25.17
C VAL A 88 16.05 9.89 26.59
N ALA A 89 17.16 10.43 27.13
CA ALA A 89 17.54 10.21 28.53
C ALA A 89 16.46 10.73 29.51
N ALA A 90 15.87 11.89 29.22
CA ALA A 90 14.75 12.42 29.99
C ALA A 90 13.50 11.55 29.88
N MET A 91 13.18 11.07 28.67
CA MET A 91 12.06 10.16 28.41
C MET A 91 12.24 8.83 29.14
N GLN A 92 13.44 8.24 29.12
CA GLN A 92 13.78 7.01 29.84
C GLN A 92 13.43 7.11 31.34
N GLN A 93 13.80 8.24 31.98
CA GLN A 93 13.47 8.47 33.39
C GLN A 93 11.98 8.69 33.63
N LYS A 94 11.33 9.50 32.77
CA LYS A 94 9.92 9.87 32.91
C LYS A 94 8.97 8.71 32.64
N CYS A 95 9.29 7.87 31.66
CA CYS A 95 8.40 6.85 31.09
C CYS A 95 8.77 5.43 31.54
N HIS A 96 9.87 5.26 32.29
CA HIS A 96 10.38 3.95 32.71
C HIS A 96 10.63 2.98 31.54
N VAL A 97 11.18 3.52 30.45
CA VAL A 97 11.51 2.79 29.21
C VAL A 97 12.96 2.32 29.26
N GLU A 98 13.25 1.11 28.79
CA GLU A 98 14.64 0.69 28.60
C GLU A 98 15.20 1.23 27.28
N VAL A 99 16.41 1.77 27.32
CA VAL A 99 17.14 2.24 26.13
C VAL A 99 18.35 1.35 25.93
N HIS A 100 18.40 0.71 24.77
CA HIS A 100 19.45 -0.21 24.35
C HIS A 100 20.14 0.34 23.10
N HIS A 101 21.37 -0.10 22.85
CA HIS A 101 22.06 0.11 21.60
C HIS A 101 21.93 -1.12 20.72
N LEU A 102 21.80 -0.91 19.41
CA LEU A 102 21.93 -1.98 18.44
C LEU A 102 23.33 -2.61 18.54
N PRO A 103 23.47 -3.92 18.28
CA PRO A 103 24.71 -4.64 18.56
C PRO A 103 25.88 -4.23 17.65
N ARG A 104 25.59 -3.56 16.53
CA ARG A 104 26.56 -3.12 15.52
C ARG A 104 25.93 -2.06 14.60
N ALA A 105 26.77 -1.34 13.87
CA ALA A 105 26.33 -0.50 12.76
C ALA A 105 25.67 -1.35 11.66
N ILE A 106 24.60 -0.86 11.07
CA ILE A 106 23.82 -1.54 10.02
C ILE A 106 23.93 -0.72 8.75
N HIS A 107 24.51 -1.30 7.70
CA HIS A 107 24.69 -0.65 6.41
C HIS A 107 23.67 -1.11 5.36
N HIS A 108 23.18 -2.34 5.52
CA HIS A 108 22.20 -2.95 4.64
C HIS A 108 21.08 -3.63 5.45
N ILE A 109 19.86 -3.58 4.91
CA ILE A 109 18.72 -4.30 5.49
C ILE A 109 19.04 -5.80 5.61
N GLY A 110 18.63 -6.41 6.72
CA GLY A 110 18.88 -7.82 7.02
C GLY A 110 20.23 -8.17 7.67
N GLU A 111 21.14 -7.21 7.88
CA GLU A 111 22.41 -7.48 8.60
C GLU A 111 22.22 -7.82 10.09
N VAL A 112 21.12 -7.34 10.68
CA VAL A 112 20.70 -7.72 12.03
C VAL A 112 19.35 -8.42 11.91
N ARG A 113 19.26 -9.66 12.38
CA ARG A 113 18.00 -10.39 12.43
C ARG A 113 17.27 -10.08 13.73
N PRO A 114 15.92 -10.04 13.73
CA PRO A 114 15.14 -9.81 14.95
C PRO A 114 15.50 -10.78 16.09
N ALA A 115 15.78 -12.05 15.77
CA ALA A 115 16.15 -13.09 16.73
C ALA A 115 17.53 -12.88 17.40
N GLU A 116 18.35 -11.94 16.93
CA GLU A 116 19.63 -11.59 17.58
C GLU A 116 19.45 -10.59 18.72
N LEU A 117 18.27 -9.98 18.82
CA LEU A 117 17.97 -8.99 19.86
C LEU A 117 17.27 -9.68 21.03
N PRO A 118 17.58 -9.28 22.29
CA PRO A 118 17.02 -9.93 23.46
C PRO A 118 15.50 -9.73 23.58
N VAL A 119 15.01 -8.58 23.11
CA VAL A 119 13.60 -8.19 23.14
C VAL A 119 13.25 -7.31 21.95
N GLU A 120 12.00 -7.35 21.52
CA GLU A 120 11.48 -6.47 20.48
C GLU A 120 11.34 -5.02 20.98
N GLY A 121 11.57 -4.05 20.12
CA GLY A 121 11.52 -2.63 20.51
C GLY A 121 11.35 -1.64 19.36
N LEU A 122 11.11 -0.39 19.73
CA LEU A 122 11.01 0.76 18.82
C LEU A 122 12.41 1.24 18.43
N LEU A 123 12.59 1.56 17.15
CA LEU A 123 13.81 2.15 16.63
C LEU A 123 13.74 3.67 16.70
N TYR A 124 14.80 4.28 17.19
CA TYR A 124 14.88 5.73 17.32
C TYR A 124 14.78 6.44 15.96
N LEU A 125 14.05 7.55 15.94
CA LEU A 125 14.02 8.50 14.83
C LEU A 125 14.24 9.93 15.34
N PRO A 126 15.05 10.75 14.66
CA PRO A 126 15.44 12.07 15.17
C PRO A 126 14.33 13.12 15.14
N ASN A 127 13.38 13.02 14.21
CA ASN A 127 12.31 14.01 14.04
C ASN A 127 10.95 13.46 14.49
N ARG A 128 10.02 14.37 14.82
CA ARG A 128 8.60 14.04 14.96
C ARG A 128 8.09 13.42 13.66
N TYR A 129 7.11 12.53 13.78
CA TYR A 129 6.44 11.90 12.65
C TYR A 129 4.99 11.64 12.99
N VAL A 130 4.19 11.36 11.98
CA VAL A 130 2.77 11.03 12.13
C VAL A 130 2.58 9.54 11.87
N VAL A 131 1.81 8.88 12.74
CA VAL A 131 1.46 7.46 12.61
C VAL A 131 0.18 7.26 11.81
N PRO A 132 -0.07 6.05 11.26
CA PRO A 132 -1.34 5.77 10.58
C PRO A 132 -2.55 5.91 11.51
N GLY A 133 -2.48 5.41 12.75
CA GLY A 133 -3.54 5.59 13.76
C GLY A 133 -3.87 4.33 14.55
N GLY A 134 -4.69 4.50 15.59
CA GLY A 134 -5.11 3.44 16.53
C GLY A 134 -3.94 2.66 17.14
N ARG A 135 -3.81 1.37 16.79
CA ARG A 135 -2.78 0.47 17.35
C ARG A 135 -1.38 0.68 16.76
N PHE A 136 -1.27 1.47 15.69
CA PHE A 136 0.01 1.75 15.03
C PHE A 136 0.66 2.97 15.69
N ASN A 137 1.87 2.78 16.22
CA ASN A 137 2.62 3.78 16.97
C ASN A 137 3.96 4.16 16.30
N GLU A 138 4.20 3.55 15.15
CA GLU A 138 5.43 3.60 14.37
C GLU A 138 5.23 4.47 13.13
N MET A 139 6.33 4.99 12.62
CA MET A 139 6.37 5.58 11.29
C MET A 139 6.38 4.45 10.27
N TYR A 140 5.35 4.38 9.42
CA TYR A 140 5.22 3.39 8.36
C TYR A 140 5.75 3.94 7.03
N GLY A 141 6.37 3.09 6.21
CA GLY A 141 7.03 3.48 4.97
C GLY A 141 6.10 4.20 3.97
N TRP A 142 5.11 3.49 3.42
CA TRP A 142 4.27 4.06 2.35
C TRP A 142 3.13 4.94 2.85
N ASP A 143 2.56 4.68 4.04
CA ASP A 143 1.54 5.52 4.68
C ASP A 143 2.02 6.97 4.78
N SER A 144 3.30 7.14 5.10
CA SER A 144 3.95 8.43 5.25
C SER A 144 3.85 9.30 4.00
N TYR A 145 3.68 8.74 2.79
CA TYR A 145 3.55 9.54 1.57
C TYR A 145 2.21 10.27 1.56
N PHE A 146 1.13 9.53 1.81
CA PHE A 146 -0.22 10.08 1.82
C PHE A 146 -0.44 11.02 3.02
N ILE A 147 0.18 10.72 4.15
CA ILE A 147 0.21 11.63 5.30
C ILE A 147 0.97 12.91 4.95
N LEU A 148 2.13 12.80 4.31
CA LEU A 148 2.95 13.95 3.91
C LEU A 148 2.19 14.90 2.98
N LEU A 149 1.41 14.37 2.03
CA LEU A 149 0.53 15.20 1.19
C LEU A 149 -0.44 16.04 2.05
N GLY A 150 -1.14 15.42 2.99
CA GLY A 150 -2.05 16.12 3.91
C GLY A 150 -1.35 17.14 4.83
N LEU A 151 -0.14 16.81 5.29
CA LEU A 151 0.66 17.74 6.10
C LEU A 151 1.08 18.97 5.30
N LEU A 152 1.49 18.78 4.04
CA LEU A 152 1.82 19.90 3.16
C LEU A 152 0.58 20.75 2.89
N HIS A 153 -0.57 20.14 2.55
CA HIS A 153 -1.84 20.85 2.40
C HIS A 153 -2.15 21.76 3.60
N ASP A 154 -2.03 21.25 4.82
CA ASP A 154 -2.32 22.01 6.06
C ASP A 154 -1.16 22.89 6.56
N GLY A 155 -0.07 23.02 5.79
CA GLY A 155 1.05 23.92 6.11
C GLY A 155 2.07 23.39 7.11
N HIS A 156 2.01 22.11 7.48
CA HIS A 156 2.94 21.43 8.40
C HIS A 156 4.27 21.03 7.73
N ASN A 157 4.90 21.98 7.03
CA ASN A 157 6.10 21.77 6.21
C ASN A 157 7.28 21.15 7.00
N ASP A 158 7.54 21.63 8.22
CA ASP A 158 8.64 21.12 9.05
C ASP A 158 8.43 19.66 9.46
N LEU A 159 7.19 19.26 9.71
CA LEU A 159 6.84 17.89 10.07
C LEU A 159 6.94 16.96 8.86
N ALA A 160 6.42 17.39 7.71
CA ALA A 160 6.56 16.67 6.44
C ALA A 160 8.04 16.46 6.07
N ARG A 161 8.86 17.51 6.14
CA ARG A 161 10.30 17.43 5.92
C ARG A 161 11.00 16.54 6.95
N GLY A 162 10.64 16.67 8.23
CA GLY A 162 11.18 15.84 9.31
C GLY A 162 10.94 14.35 9.08
N MET A 163 9.78 13.98 8.54
CA MET A 163 9.46 12.60 8.13
C MET A 163 10.38 12.12 7.00
N VAL A 164 10.62 12.93 5.96
CA VAL A 164 11.60 12.58 4.91
C VAL A 164 13.02 12.40 5.49
N GLU A 165 13.42 13.27 6.41
CA GLU A 165 14.72 13.18 7.08
C GLU A 165 14.82 11.99 8.05
N ASN A 166 13.70 11.50 8.59
CA ASN A 166 13.65 10.23 9.31
C ASN A 166 13.96 9.06 8.39
N PHE A 167 13.44 9.02 7.16
CA PHE A 167 13.82 7.98 6.20
C PHE A 167 15.30 8.03 5.81
N PHE A 168 15.90 9.23 5.72
CA PHE A 168 17.36 9.34 5.55
C PHE A 168 18.10 8.71 6.73
N PHE A 169 17.61 8.95 7.95
CA PHE A 169 18.16 8.35 9.15
C PHE A 169 18.01 6.82 9.16
N GLU A 170 16.88 6.28 8.73
CA GLU A 170 16.67 4.83 8.60
C GLU A 170 17.64 4.21 7.58
N ILE A 171 17.78 4.82 6.40
CA ILE A 171 18.73 4.35 5.39
C ILE A 171 20.17 4.39 5.93
N GLU A 172 20.52 5.42 6.69
CA GLU A 172 21.85 5.58 7.28
C GLU A 172 22.15 4.57 8.38
N ASN A 173 21.19 4.29 9.26
CA ASN A 173 21.44 3.56 10.51
C ASN A 173 20.80 2.17 10.58
N TYR A 174 19.83 1.87 9.72
CA TYR A 174 19.07 0.62 9.64
C TYR A 174 19.15 -0.02 8.24
N GLY A 175 19.89 0.60 7.32
CA GLY A 175 20.25 0.06 6.01
C GLY A 175 19.22 0.24 4.91
N ALA A 176 17.97 0.62 5.23
CA ALA A 176 16.89 0.91 4.28
C ALA A 176 15.74 1.65 4.99
N ILE A 177 14.76 2.10 4.20
CA ILE A 177 13.43 2.41 4.74
C ILE A 177 12.79 1.11 5.19
N LEU A 178 12.36 1.04 6.45
CA LEU A 178 11.71 -0.14 6.99
C LEU A 178 10.20 -0.09 6.75
N ASN A 179 9.53 -1.25 6.85
CA ASN A 179 8.08 -1.32 6.86
C ASN A 179 7.49 -0.39 7.94
N ALA A 180 8.04 -0.49 9.15
CA ALA A 180 7.95 0.55 10.16
C ALA A 180 9.17 0.50 11.08
N ASN A 181 9.39 1.53 11.90
CA ASN A 181 10.57 1.65 12.76
C ASN A 181 10.54 0.74 14.01
N ARG A 182 10.40 -0.58 13.85
CA ARG A 182 10.53 -1.60 14.90
C ARG A 182 11.54 -2.67 14.53
N THR A 183 12.14 -3.29 15.55
CA THR A 183 13.19 -4.31 15.37
C THR A 183 12.77 -5.53 14.55
N TYR A 184 11.49 -5.95 14.62
CA TYR A 184 11.00 -7.09 13.83
C TYR A 184 10.79 -6.78 12.34
N PHE A 185 10.99 -5.51 11.92
CA PHE A 185 10.98 -5.10 10.51
C PHE A 185 12.38 -4.97 9.89
N PHE A 186 13.47 -5.33 10.57
CA PHE A 186 14.84 -5.21 10.04
C PHE A 186 15.13 -5.99 8.74
N THR A 187 14.19 -6.80 8.28
CA THR A 187 14.30 -7.57 7.03
C THR A 187 13.29 -7.13 5.96
N ARG A 188 12.40 -6.18 6.25
CA ARG A 188 11.23 -5.84 5.44
C ARG A 188 11.09 -4.35 5.22
N SER A 189 10.89 -3.95 3.96
CA SER A 189 10.57 -2.56 3.58
C SER A 189 9.06 -2.37 3.34
N GLN A 190 8.70 -1.34 2.57
CA GLN A 190 7.35 -1.05 2.07
C GLN A 190 7.41 -0.32 0.72
N PRO A 191 6.30 -0.16 -0.03
CA PRO A 191 6.30 0.42 -1.37
C PRO A 191 7.07 1.77 -1.47
N PRO A 192 8.01 1.94 -2.41
CA PRO A 192 8.97 3.05 -2.38
C PRO A 192 8.39 4.36 -2.93
N PHE A 193 8.10 5.29 -2.02
CA PHE A 193 7.63 6.65 -2.35
C PHE A 193 8.64 7.76 -2.03
N LEU A 194 9.85 7.43 -1.56
CA LEU A 194 10.80 8.44 -1.07
C LEU A 194 11.14 9.52 -2.12
N SER A 195 11.33 9.17 -3.40
CA SER A 195 11.59 10.18 -4.44
C SER A 195 10.42 11.17 -4.58
N SER A 196 9.19 10.67 -4.55
CA SER A 196 8.00 11.51 -4.66
C SER A 196 7.84 12.36 -3.40
N MET A 197 8.07 11.82 -2.20
CA MET A 197 8.08 12.62 -0.97
C MET A 197 9.14 13.74 -1.00
N ILE A 198 10.36 13.45 -1.46
CA ILE A 198 11.42 14.46 -1.63
C ILE A 198 10.94 15.55 -2.59
N ARG A 199 10.30 15.15 -3.70
CA ARG A 199 9.79 16.09 -4.70
C ARG A 199 8.69 16.99 -4.13
N GLU A 200 7.72 16.44 -3.41
CA GLU A 200 6.65 17.23 -2.79
C GLU A 200 7.20 18.25 -1.78
N VAL A 201 8.11 17.83 -0.90
CA VAL A 201 8.77 18.74 0.06
C VAL A 201 9.62 19.81 -0.62
N TYR A 202 10.26 19.47 -1.75
CA TYR A 202 11.16 20.38 -2.45
C TYR A 202 10.42 21.38 -3.35
N GLU A 203 9.42 20.93 -4.10
CA GLU A 203 8.77 21.72 -5.15
C GLU A 203 7.43 22.33 -4.72
N HIS A 204 6.73 21.72 -3.77
CA HIS A 204 5.39 22.14 -3.36
C HIS A 204 5.28 22.46 -1.85
N PRO A 205 6.19 23.26 -1.26
CA PRO A 205 6.03 23.66 0.14
C PRO A 205 4.87 24.64 0.28
N ALA A 206 3.91 24.36 1.16
CA ALA A 206 2.79 25.28 1.44
C ALA A 206 3.24 26.63 2.03
N SER A 207 4.41 26.68 2.69
CA SER A 207 5.00 27.93 3.20
C SER A 207 5.72 28.77 2.13
N GLY A 208 5.85 28.24 0.90
CA GLY A 208 6.56 28.89 -0.22
C GLY A 208 8.09 28.93 -0.10
N THR A 209 8.69 28.46 1.01
CA THR A 209 10.15 28.39 1.15
C THR A 209 10.63 26.96 0.92
N ALA A 210 11.14 26.69 -0.28
CA ALA A 210 11.74 25.40 -0.62
C ALA A 210 13.04 25.17 0.17
N PRO A 211 13.36 23.90 0.51
CA PRO A 211 14.72 23.53 0.91
C PRO A 211 15.77 23.98 -0.11
N ASP A 212 17.01 24.17 0.33
CA ASP A 212 18.09 24.59 -0.58
C ASP A 212 18.64 23.42 -1.43
N LEU A 213 19.45 23.76 -2.44
CA LEU A 213 20.10 22.75 -3.30
C LEU A 213 21.04 21.81 -2.52
N LYS A 214 21.55 22.20 -1.34
CA LYS A 214 22.38 21.32 -0.51
C LYS A 214 21.53 20.23 0.12
N TRP A 215 20.33 20.57 0.59
CA TRP A 215 19.35 19.59 1.05
C TRP A 215 18.97 18.64 -0.09
N LEU A 216 18.67 19.15 -1.29
CA LEU A 216 18.35 18.30 -2.44
C LEU A 216 19.51 17.36 -2.80
N ALA A 217 20.76 17.84 -2.76
CA ALA A 217 21.93 17.00 -3.02
C ALA A 217 22.09 15.87 -1.99
N ARG A 218 21.79 16.14 -0.71
CA ARG A 218 21.76 15.12 0.36
C ARG A 218 20.61 14.14 0.12
N ALA A 219 19.40 14.64 -0.11
CA ALA A 219 18.20 13.84 -0.39
C ALA A 219 18.42 12.90 -1.59
N TYR A 220 19.01 13.42 -2.66
CA TYR A 220 19.39 12.65 -3.85
C TYR A 220 20.28 11.45 -3.50
N SER A 221 21.29 11.63 -2.66
CA SER A 221 22.19 10.54 -2.26
C SER A 221 21.48 9.44 -1.45
N PHE A 222 20.51 9.79 -0.61
CA PHE A 222 19.70 8.82 0.11
C PHE A 222 18.72 8.10 -0.81
N ALA A 223 18.08 8.82 -1.73
CA ALA A 223 17.20 8.24 -2.74
C ALA A 223 17.95 7.24 -3.66
N GLN A 224 19.22 7.47 -3.98
CA GLN A 224 20.06 6.49 -4.69
C GLN A 224 20.23 5.18 -3.91
N ARG A 225 20.42 5.27 -2.59
CA ARG A 225 20.58 4.10 -1.71
C ARG A 225 19.27 3.34 -1.54
N ASP A 226 18.16 4.05 -1.36
CA ASP A 226 16.82 3.45 -1.31
C ASP A 226 16.49 2.72 -2.63
N TYR A 227 16.68 3.36 -3.78
CA TYR A 227 16.50 2.71 -5.08
C TYR A 227 17.40 1.47 -5.29
N ALA A 228 18.61 1.46 -4.71
CA ALA A 228 19.53 0.33 -4.83
C ALA A 228 19.00 -0.95 -4.14
N LEU A 229 18.19 -0.82 -3.08
CA LEU A 229 17.50 -1.96 -2.46
C LEU A 229 16.61 -2.66 -3.48
N TRP A 230 15.75 -1.90 -4.15
CA TRP A 230 14.74 -2.43 -5.07
C TRP A 230 15.30 -2.98 -6.39
N THR A 231 16.58 -2.73 -6.66
CA THR A 231 17.31 -3.27 -7.82
C THR A 231 18.35 -4.31 -7.43
N SER A 232 18.43 -4.66 -6.14
CA SER A 232 19.27 -5.74 -5.61
C SER A 232 18.89 -7.10 -6.22
N PRO A 233 19.82 -8.08 -6.26
CA PRO A 233 19.53 -9.42 -6.77
C PRO A 233 18.30 -10.09 -6.13
N GLN A 234 18.05 -9.82 -4.85
CA GLN A 234 16.92 -10.36 -4.09
C GLN A 234 15.58 -9.81 -4.58
N HIS A 235 15.54 -8.55 -5.01
CA HIS A 235 14.34 -7.90 -5.52
C HIS A 235 14.17 -8.06 -7.03
N GLN A 236 15.12 -8.66 -7.74
CA GLN A 236 14.99 -8.89 -9.18
C GLN A 236 13.98 -10.02 -9.47
N ALA A 237 13.07 -9.75 -10.41
CA ALA A 237 12.15 -10.75 -10.95
C ALA A 237 12.80 -11.51 -12.13
N GLY A 238 13.74 -12.40 -11.80
CA GLY A 238 14.51 -13.14 -12.79
C GLY A 238 15.27 -12.20 -13.75
N THR A 239 15.21 -12.48 -15.05
CA THR A 239 15.90 -11.67 -16.08
C THR A 239 14.97 -10.66 -16.78
N THR A 240 13.81 -10.35 -16.19
CA THR A 240 12.78 -9.51 -16.84
C THR A 240 13.16 -8.02 -16.89
N GLY A 241 14.10 -7.59 -16.04
CA GLY A 241 14.36 -6.17 -15.78
C GLY A 241 13.34 -5.53 -14.82
N LEU A 242 12.38 -6.29 -14.30
CA LEU A 242 11.41 -5.87 -13.29
C LEU A 242 11.87 -6.24 -11.89
N ALA A 243 11.29 -5.56 -10.90
CA ALA A 243 11.44 -5.86 -9.49
C ALA A 243 10.22 -6.63 -8.93
N ARG A 244 10.42 -7.29 -7.80
CA ARG A 244 9.44 -7.99 -6.97
C ARG A 244 9.66 -7.64 -5.50
N TYR A 245 8.62 -7.80 -4.69
CA TYR A 245 8.75 -7.71 -3.24
C TYR A 245 9.45 -8.97 -2.70
N HIS A 246 10.36 -8.79 -1.75
CA HIS A 246 11.12 -9.86 -1.11
C HIS A 246 11.72 -9.42 0.23
N ASP A 247 11.00 -9.71 1.32
CA ASP A 247 11.54 -9.66 2.69
C ASP A 247 12.67 -10.70 2.86
N LEU A 248 13.77 -10.29 3.49
CA LEU A 248 14.96 -11.12 3.72
C LEU A 248 14.84 -12.08 4.91
N GLY A 249 13.72 -12.03 5.64
CA GLY A 249 13.43 -12.88 6.79
C GLY A 249 12.85 -14.25 6.41
N GLU A 250 12.88 -15.16 7.37
CA GLU A 250 12.42 -16.55 7.19
C GLU A 250 11.29 -16.92 8.16
N GLY A 251 10.48 -17.91 7.79
CA GLY A 251 9.36 -18.39 8.61
C GLY A 251 8.25 -17.34 8.80
N PRO A 252 7.30 -17.57 9.72
CA PRO A 252 6.24 -16.60 9.99
C PRO A 252 6.80 -15.31 10.58
N VAL A 253 6.09 -14.21 10.36
CA VAL A 253 6.49 -12.91 10.89
C VAL A 253 6.29 -12.81 12.42
N PRO A 254 7.20 -12.15 13.17
CA PRO A 254 7.09 -12.06 14.62
C PRO A 254 5.87 -11.29 15.13
N GLU A 255 5.45 -10.25 14.39
CA GLU A 255 4.34 -9.39 14.81
C GLU A 255 2.96 -10.05 14.74
N MET A 256 2.88 -11.29 14.23
CA MET A 256 1.67 -12.12 14.29
C MET A 256 1.57 -12.92 15.59
N SER A 257 2.40 -12.61 16.58
CA SER A 257 2.38 -13.26 17.90
C SER A 257 1.17 -12.90 18.76
N ASP A 258 0.46 -11.81 18.47
CA ASP A 258 -0.77 -11.41 19.15
C ASP A 258 -2.05 -11.97 18.52
N ASP A 259 -1.97 -12.51 17.30
CA ASP A 259 -3.05 -13.21 16.61
C ASP A 259 -2.67 -14.67 16.33
N SER A 260 -2.94 -15.52 17.33
CA SER A 260 -2.73 -16.97 17.23
C SER A 260 -3.68 -17.68 16.27
N SER A 261 -4.61 -16.97 15.62
CA SER A 261 -5.63 -17.56 14.74
C SER A 261 -5.31 -17.43 13.25
N TYR A 262 -4.55 -16.41 12.83
CA TYR A 262 -4.31 -16.11 11.42
C TYR A 262 -3.78 -17.30 10.60
N TYR A 263 -2.58 -17.81 10.92
CA TYR A 263 -2.01 -18.92 10.14
C TYR A 263 -2.83 -20.21 10.25
N PRO A 264 -3.37 -20.59 11.43
CA PRO A 264 -4.34 -21.69 11.52
C PRO A 264 -5.58 -21.51 10.64
N ASP A 265 -6.13 -20.30 10.53
CA ASP A 265 -7.28 -20.00 9.65
C ASP A 265 -6.91 -20.14 8.17
N VAL A 266 -5.71 -19.71 7.78
CA VAL A 266 -5.17 -19.95 6.42
C VAL A 266 -5.07 -21.46 6.13
N ILE A 267 -4.51 -22.24 7.06
CA ILE A 267 -4.39 -23.70 6.89
C ILE A 267 -5.79 -24.35 6.76
N ARG A 268 -6.76 -23.96 7.60
CA ARG A 268 -8.14 -24.45 7.50
C ARG A 268 -8.76 -24.11 6.15
N TRP A 269 -8.52 -22.90 5.65
CA TRP A 269 -9.01 -22.49 4.34
C TRP A 269 -8.40 -23.35 3.23
N LEU A 270 -7.09 -23.55 3.22
CA LEU A 270 -6.40 -24.37 2.22
C LEU A 270 -6.87 -25.84 2.25
N LEU A 271 -7.08 -26.41 3.43
CA LEU A 271 -7.62 -27.76 3.58
C LEU A 271 -9.06 -27.89 3.05
N ALA A 272 -9.86 -26.83 3.15
CA ALA A 272 -11.20 -26.78 2.56
C ALA A 272 -11.18 -26.57 1.03
N HIS A 273 -10.05 -26.14 0.46
CA HIS A 273 -9.86 -25.82 -0.95
C HIS A 273 -8.66 -26.57 -1.56
N PRO A 274 -8.67 -27.91 -1.59
CA PRO A 274 -7.49 -28.72 -1.92
C PRO A 274 -6.98 -28.60 -3.38
N LYS A 275 -7.69 -27.87 -4.24
CA LYS A 275 -7.26 -27.57 -5.62
C LYS A 275 -6.49 -26.25 -5.73
N ASP A 276 -6.61 -25.39 -4.73
CA ASP A 276 -6.07 -24.04 -4.75
C ASP A 276 -4.72 -24.04 -4.03
N HIS A 277 -3.64 -24.18 -4.81
CA HIS A 277 -2.25 -24.20 -4.34
C HIS A 277 -1.95 -25.26 -3.26
N PRO A 278 -2.11 -26.57 -3.56
CA PRO A 278 -1.81 -27.64 -2.61
C PRO A 278 -0.36 -27.60 -2.10
N GLU A 279 0.57 -27.01 -2.87
CA GLU A 279 1.98 -26.81 -2.50
C GLU A 279 2.19 -25.83 -1.33
N TYR A 280 1.17 -25.07 -0.92
CA TYR A 280 1.24 -24.22 0.27
C TYR A 280 1.19 -25.02 1.57
N LEU A 281 0.74 -26.27 1.54
CA LEU A 281 0.67 -27.15 2.71
C LEU A 281 1.78 -28.18 2.69
N VAL A 282 2.30 -28.47 3.88
CA VAL A 282 3.21 -29.59 4.14
C VAL A 282 2.73 -30.38 5.36
N ASP A 283 3.03 -31.67 5.37
CA ASP A 283 2.78 -32.52 6.53
C ASP A 283 3.70 -32.11 7.70
N GLY A 284 3.10 -31.92 8.88
CA GLY A 284 3.81 -31.49 10.07
C GLY A 284 3.02 -31.77 11.33
N ALA A 285 3.52 -32.68 12.16
CA ALA A 285 2.92 -33.00 13.45
C ALA A 285 2.85 -31.76 14.37
N GLU A 286 1.83 -31.71 15.22
CA GLU A 286 1.65 -30.67 16.24
C GLU A 286 2.80 -30.69 17.25
N ASN A 287 3.20 -31.89 17.69
CA ASN A 287 4.33 -32.12 18.58
C ASN A 287 5.41 -32.95 17.86
N PRO A 288 6.27 -32.33 17.03
CA PRO A 288 7.28 -33.04 16.27
C PRO A 288 8.41 -33.58 17.16
N THR A 289 8.89 -34.78 16.86
CA THR A 289 10.18 -35.28 17.39
C THR A 289 11.33 -34.40 16.91
N PRO A 290 12.53 -34.45 17.53
CA PRO A 290 13.68 -33.65 17.09
C PRO A 290 14.03 -33.81 15.60
N ALA A 291 13.91 -35.02 15.05
CA ALA A 291 14.14 -35.27 13.63
C ALA A 291 13.06 -34.66 12.71
N GLN A 292 11.80 -34.69 13.16
CA GLN A 292 10.71 -34.02 12.45
C GLN A 292 10.84 -32.50 12.53
N ALA A 293 11.24 -31.95 13.68
CA ALA A 293 11.48 -30.52 13.85
C ALA A 293 12.60 -30.02 12.94
N ALA A 294 13.71 -30.75 12.83
CA ALA A 294 14.79 -30.43 11.88
C ALA A 294 14.32 -30.45 10.41
N THR A 295 13.38 -31.35 10.08
CA THR A 295 12.77 -31.37 8.74
C THR A 295 11.86 -30.17 8.53
N LEU A 296 11.01 -29.85 9.51
CA LEU A 296 10.09 -28.70 9.47
C LEU A 296 10.83 -27.38 9.35
N ALA A 297 11.96 -27.20 10.04
CA ALA A 297 12.80 -26.02 9.92
C ALA A 297 13.24 -25.72 8.48
N ARG A 298 13.32 -26.75 7.62
CA ARG A 298 13.68 -26.60 6.21
C ARG A 298 12.47 -26.43 5.27
N ILE A 299 11.39 -27.18 5.50
CA ILE A 299 10.24 -27.24 4.57
C ILE A 299 9.08 -26.32 4.94
N SER A 300 9.07 -25.81 6.18
CA SER A 300 8.04 -24.96 6.77
C SER A 300 8.73 -23.83 7.54
N CYS A 301 8.84 -23.97 8.86
CA CYS A 301 9.50 -23.03 9.74
C CYS A 301 10.06 -23.77 10.98
N ASP A 302 10.98 -23.12 11.70
CA ASP A 302 11.56 -23.67 12.92
C ASP A 302 10.62 -23.43 14.12
N VAL A 303 10.03 -24.52 14.62
CA VAL A 303 9.08 -24.52 15.75
C VAL A 303 9.74 -24.25 17.11
N HIS A 304 11.07 -24.36 17.22
CA HIS A 304 11.81 -24.07 18.46
C HIS A 304 12.23 -22.60 18.55
N ILE A 305 12.41 -21.94 17.40
CA ILE A 305 12.81 -20.53 17.34
C ILE A 305 11.58 -19.62 17.33
N SER A 306 10.50 -20.02 16.65
CA SER A 306 9.31 -19.17 16.49
C SER A 306 8.09 -19.76 17.19
N HIS A 307 7.61 -19.03 18.20
CA HIS A 307 6.32 -19.28 18.85
C HIS A 307 5.15 -19.31 17.85
N VAL A 308 5.19 -18.39 16.87
CA VAL A 308 4.16 -18.28 15.83
C VAL A 308 4.18 -19.53 14.94
N CYS A 309 5.38 -20.02 14.60
CA CYS A 309 5.56 -21.26 13.85
C CYS A 309 5.00 -22.46 14.61
N ALA A 310 5.31 -22.58 15.90
CA ALA A 310 4.86 -23.70 16.72
C ALA A 310 3.32 -23.85 16.70
N GLN A 311 2.60 -22.72 16.77
CA GLN A 311 1.14 -22.66 16.77
C GLN A 311 0.49 -22.77 15.39
N ALA A 312 1.23 -22.54 14.30
CA ALA A 312 0.72 -22.59 12.93
C ALA A 312 0.57 -24.04 12.42
N VAL A 313 -0.35 -24.80 13.02
CA VAL A 313 -0.64 -26.20 12.66
C VAL A 313 -2.12 -26.50 12.80
N VAL A 314 -2.69 -27.22 11.82
CA VAL A 314 -4.07 -27.72 11.87
C VAL A 314 -4.13 -29.11 11.25
N ALA A 315 -4.73 -30.07 11.96
CA ALA A 315 -4.95 -31.43 11.46
C ALA A 315 -3.67 -32.07 10.87
N GLY A 316 -2.51 -31.86 11.49
CA GLY A 316 -1.22 -32.39 11.03
C GLY A 316 -0.62 -31.69 9.80
N HIS A 317 -1.17 -30.55 9.39
CA HIS A 317 -0.66 -29.74 8.28
C HIS A 317 -0.12 -28.40 8.77
N ARG A 318 0.93 -27.92 8.10
CA ARG A 318 1.58 -26.63 8.32
C ARG A 318 1.76 -25.92 6.99
N LEU A 319 2.02 -24.62 7.04
CA LEU A 319 2.33 -23.83 5.84
C LEU A 319 3.77 -24.10 5.38
N SER A 320 3.99 -24.12 4.08
CA SER A 320 5.31 -24.34 3.50
C SER A 320 6.24 -23.13 3.71
N ALA A 321 7.56 -23.36 3.65
CA ALA A 321 8.54 -22.29 3.71
C ALA A 321 8.36 -21.27 2.58
N ASP A 322 7.86 -21.72 1.43
CA ASP A 322 7.57 -20.85 0.30
C ASP A 322 6.35 -19.96 0.54
N PHE A 323 5.29 -20.50 1.16
CA PHE A 323 4.16 -19.69 1.60
C PHE A 323 4.60 -18.58 2.56
N TYR A 324 5.47 -18.89 3.54
CA TYR A 324 5.98 -17.85 4.45
C TYR A 324 6.81 -16.78 3.75
N ARG A 325 7.58 -17.13 2.71
CA ARG A 325 8.24 -16.12 1.86
C ARG A 325 7.22 -15.25 1.13
N GLY A 326 6.14 -15.84 0.62
CA GLY A 326 5.02 -15.10 0.02
C GLY A 326 4.33 -14.17 1.01
N ASP A 327 3.95 -14.65 2.19
CA ASP A 327 3.32 -13.84 3.25
C ASP A 327 4.19 -12.63 3.63
N ARG A 328 5.50 -12.83 3.75
CA ARG A 328 6.42 -11.72 4.03
C ARG A 328 6.53 -10.71 2.88
N ALA A 329 6.64 -11.19 1.63
CA ALA A 329 6.64 -10.33 0.44
C ALA A 329 5.31 -9.58 0.26
N MET A 330 4.18 -10.22 0.60
CA MET A 330 2.87 -9.58 0.64
C MET A 330 2.86 -8.42 1.65
N ARG A 331 3.40 -8.60 2.86
CA ARG A 331 3.50 -7.52 3.87
C ARG A 331 4.41 -6.39 3.42
N GLU A 332 5.48 -6.68 2.69
CA GLU A 332 6.33 -5.66 2.06
C GLU A 332 5.59 -4.91 0.95
N SER A 333 4.61 -5.54 0.29
CA SER A 333 3.79 -4.89 -0.73
C SER A 333 2.75 -3.91 -0.18
N GLY A 334 2.44 -4.00 1.12
CA GLY A 334 1.35 -3.27 1.78
C GLY A 334 -0.06 -3.82 1.54
N PHE A 335 -0.21 -4.90 0.76
CA PHE A 335 -1.50 -5.53 0.43
C PHE A 335 -1.77 -6.81 1.24
N ASP A 336 -1.46 -6.81 2.54
CA ASP A 336 -1.61 -7.94 3.45
C ASP A 336 -3.02 -8.03 4.08
N SER A 337 -3.92 -8.94 3.69
CA SER A 337 -3.83 -9.87 2.56
C SER A 337 -4.84 -9.56 1.47
N SER A 338 -4.45 -9.90 0.24
CA SER A 338 -5.28 -10.04 -0.97
C SER A 338 -5.09 -11.45 -1.55
N PHE A 339 -5.98 -11.87 -2.45
CA PHE A 339 -5.81 -13.07 -3.28
C PHE A 339 -5.11 -12.80 -4.62
N ARG A 340 -4.72 -11.54 -4.88
CA ARG A 340 -4.01 -11.08 -6.08
C ARG A 340 -2.75 -11.89 -6.40
N PHE A 341 -1.99 -12.30 -5.38
CA PHE A 341 -0.77 -13.11 -5.53
C PHE A 341 -1.00 -14.59 -5.18
N GLY A 342 -2.19 -15.12 -5.49
CA GLY A 342 -2.68 -16.42 -5.02
C GLY A 342 -3.40 -16.32 -3.66
N PRO A 343 -4.01 -17.40 -3.16
CA PRO A 343 -4.72 -17.39 -1.88
C PRO A 343 -3.85 -16.85 -0.75
N PHE A 344 -4.36 -15.85 -0.04
CA PHE A 344 -3.64 -15.10 1.00
C PHE A 344 -2.27 -14.56 0.57
N SER A 345 -2.08 -14.36 -0.73
CA SER A 345 -0.84 -13.92 -1.37
C SER A 345 0.38 -14.79 -1.06
N GLY A 346 0.17 -16.11 -0.89
CA GLY A 346 1.23 -17.08 -0.65
C GLY A 346 2.32 -17.17 -1.73
N SER A 347 2.08 -16.64 -2.94
CA SER A 347 3.06 -16.57 -4.02
C SER A 347 3.66 -15.19 -4.25
N ALA A 348 3.41 -14.18 -3.39
CA ALA A 348 3.84 -12.80 -3.67
C ALA A 348 5.34 -12.65 -3.96
N ALA A 349 6.18 -13.49 -3.34
CA ALA A 349 7.63 -13.51 -3.57
C ALA A 349 8.03 -13.92 -5.00
N HIS A 350 7.12 -14.51 -5.79
CA HIS A 350 7.35 -14.95 -7.18
C HIS A 350 6.84 -13.95 -8.22
N ILE A 351 6.16 -12.90 -7.77
CA ILE A 351 5.42 -12.00 -8.65
C ILE A 351 6.18 -10.69 -8.83
N ALA A 352 6.32 -10.25 -10.07
CA ALA A 352 6.69 -8.88 -10.43
C ALA A 352 5.41 -8.04 -10.56
N PRO A 353 5.08 -7.19 -9.58
CA PRO A 353 3.79 -6.53 -9.58
C PRO A 353 3.81 -5.20 -10.34
N VAL A 354 2.68 -4.84 -10.93
CA VAL A 354 2.44 -3.57 -11.63
C VAL A 354 2.74 -2.38 -10.72
N CYS A 355 2.32 -2.46 -9.45
CA CYS A 355 2.49 -1.35 -8.50
C CYS A 355 3.98 -1.02 -8.29
N LEU A 356 4.79 -1.98 -7.82
CA LEU A 356 6.22 -1.73 -7.54
C LEU A 356 6.96 -1.19 -8.75
N ASN A 357 6.75 -1.78 -9.93
CA ASN A 357 7.47 -1.37 -11.13
C ASN A 357 7.02 0.00 -11.65
N SER A 358 5.75 0.38 -11.43
CA SER A 358 5.31 1.75 -11.69
C SER A 358 5.95 2.75 -10.72
N LEU A 359 6.04 2.39 -9.43
CA LEU A 359 6.71 3.24 -8.43
C LEU A 359 8.18 3.44 -8.78
N LEU A 360 8.90 2.38 -9.15
CA LEU A 360 10.31 2.47 -9.55
C LEU A 360 10.51 3.27 -10.84
N PHE A 361 9.56 3.20 -11.78
CA PHE A 361 9.58 4.07 -12.96
C PHE A 361 9.45 5.54 -12.57
N ARG A 362 8.49 5.87 -11.70
CA ARG A 362 8.36 7.23 -11.16
C ARG A 362 9.62 7.67 -10.42
N TYR A 363 10.21 6.75 -9.65
CA TYR A 363 11.47 6.98 -8.94
C TYR A 363 12.62 7.35 -9.90
N GLU A 364 12.77 6.61 -11.00
CA GLU A 364 13.78 6.90 -12.02
C GLU A 364 13.54 8.25 -12.70
N GLN A 365 12.28 8.63 -12.93
CA GLN A 365 11.94 9.96 -13.47
C GLN A 365 12.27 11.10 -12.49
N ASP A 366 11.88 10.95 -11.22
CA ASP A 366 12.17 11.94 -10.18
C ASP A 366 13.70 12.07 -9.99
N MET A 367 14.45 10.98 -10.04
CA MET A 367 15.92 11.01 -9.95
C MET A 367 16.58 11.68 -11.17
N ALA A 368 16.05 11.48 -12.39
CA ALA A 368 16.52 12.22 -13.56
C ALA A 368 16.28 13.74 -13.41
N HIS A 369 15.13 14.10 -12.85
CA HIS A 369 14.75 15.48 -12.57
C HIS A 369 15.66 16.12 -11.52
N PHE A 370 15.85 15.48 -10.37
CA PHE A 370 16.77 15.96 -9.32
C PHE A 370 18.20 16.12 -9.83
N ALA A 371 18.70 15.15 -10.61
CA ALA A 371 20.01 15.25 -11.21
C ALA A 371 20.12 16.47 -12.14
N THR A 372 19.06 16.80 -12.88
CA THR A 372 19.01 17.99 -13.73
C THR A 372 19.07 19.27 -12.90
N LEU A 373 18.26 19.38 -11.84
CA LEU A 373 18.27 20.52 -10.92
C LEU A 373 19.64 20.74 -10.25
N LEU A 374 20.36 19.65 -9.97
CA LEU A 374 21.70 19.67 -9.38
C LEU A 374 22.83 19.89 -10.40
N GLY A 375 22.52 20.09 -11.69
CA GLY A 375 23.52 20.27 -12.75
C GLY A 375 24.30 18.99 -13.11
N ARG A 376 23.78 17.81 -12.75
CA ARG A 376 24.40 16.49 -12.95
C ARG A 376 23.89 15.81 -14.23
N SER A 377 24.12 16.42 -15.39
CA SER A 377 23.53 15.99 -16.67
C SER A 377 23.85 14.54 -17.08
N ARG A 378 25.03 14.01 -16.72
CA ARG A 378 25.39 12.61 -17.01
C ARG A 378 24.55 11.62 -16.19
N GLU A 379 24.32 11.92 -14.92
CA GLU A 379 23.47 11.11 -14.04
C GLU A 379 22.01 11.21 -14.48
N ALA A 380 21.53 12.41 -14.85
CA ALA A 380 20.19 12.59 -15.41
C ALA A 380 19.95 11.69 -16.63
N ALA A 381 20.89 11.67 -17.59
CA ALA A 381 20.79 10.82 -18.77
C ALA A 381 20.82 9.32 -18.45
N GLU A 382 21.53 8.90 -17.40
CA GLU A 382 21.52 7.52 -16.92
C GLU A 382 20.17 7.13 -16.31
N TRP A 383 19.59 8.00 -15.48
CA TRP A 383 18.26 7.77 -14.92
C TRP A 383 17.18 7.71 -16.01
N THR A 384 17.25 8.56 -17.04
CA THR A 384 16.36 8.46 -18.20
C THR A 384 16.51 7.11 -18.93
N ARG A 385 17.73 6.60 -19.09
CA ARG A 385 17.93 5.26 -19.69
C ARG A 385 17.29 4.15 -18.86
N ARG A 386 17.41 4.23 -17.53
CA ARG A 386 16.78 3.26 -16.60
C ARG A 386 15.26 3.31 -16.70
N ALA A 387 14.67 4.50 -16.65
CA ALA A 387 13.23 4.71 -16.82
C ALA A 387 12.73 4.11 -18.14
N ASN A 388 13.43 4.36 -19.25
CA ASN A 388 13.07 3.79 -20.55
C ASN A 388 13.16 2.26 -20.57
N ALA A 389 14.22 1.68 -19.99
CA ALA A 389 14.36 0.23 -19.90
C ALA A 389 13.24 -0.40 -19.06
N ARG A 390 12.87 0.23 -17.94
CA ARG A 390 11.76 -0.22 -17.10
C ARG A 390 10.41 -0.09 -17.79
N HIS A 391 10.15 1.02 -18.47
CA HIS A 391 8.95 1.20 -19.29
C HIS A 391 8.81 0.05 -20.31
N HIS A 392 9.87 -0.28 -21.04
CA HIS A 392 9.85 -1.41 -21.97
C HIS A 392 9.58 -2.75 -21.29
N ALA A 393 10.09 -2.97 -20.07
CA ALA A 393 9.80 -4.18 -19.30
C ALA A 393 8.34 -4.22 -18.82
N ILE A 394 7.79 -3.09 -18.35
CA ILE A 394 6.37 -2.95 -17.97
C ILE A 394 5.48 -3.31 -19.17
N ASP A 395 5.72 -2.70 -20.34
CA ASP A 395 4.95 -2.99 -21.56
C ASP A 395 5.06 -4.45 -22.01
N ARG A 396 6.25 -5.04 -21.87
CA ARG A 396 6.48 -6.42 -22.32
C ARG A 396 5.77 -7.44 -21.45
N TYR A 397 5.89 -7.31 -20.13
CA TYR A 397 5.48 -8.35 -19.21
C TYR A 397 4.13 -8.08 -18.56
N LEU A 398 3.85 -6.80 -18.27
CA LEU A 398 2.73 -6.41 -17.42
C LEU A 398 1.53 -5.87 -18.22
N TRP A 399 1.76 -5.28 -19.39
CA TRP A 399 0.66 -4.81 -20.26
C TRP A 399 0.04 -5.95 -21.07
N ASP A 400 -1.29 -6.05 -21.04
CA ASP A 400 -2.06 -6.90 -21.93
C ASP A 400 -2.94 -6.07 -22.87
N ALA A 401 -2.52 -5.97 -24.14
CA ALA A 401 -3.23 -5.17 -25.14
C ALA A 401 -4.63 -5.73 -25.49
N ASN A 402 -4.87 -7.03 -25.32
CA ASN A 402 -6.16 -7.63 -25.63
C ASN A 402 -7.16 -7.39 -24.50
N ALA A 403 -6.70 -7.48 -23.25
CA ALA A 403 -7.51 -7.16 -22.08
C ALA A 403 -7.61 -5.66 -21.80
N GLY A 404 -6.69 -4.85 -22.34
CA GLY A 404 -6.68 -3.39 -22.12
C GLY A 404 -6.27 -2.99 -20.70
N LEU A 405 -5.55 -3.86 -19.99
CA LEU A 405 -5.21 -3.70 -18.57
C LEU A 405 -3.75 -4.10 -18.32
N TYR A 406 -3.23 -3.62 -17.18
CA TYR A 406 -1.96 -4.10 -16.64
C TYR A 406 -2.20 -5.19 -15.60
N PHE A 407 -1.43 -6.27 -15.69
CA PHE A 407 -1.46 -7.41 -14.78
C PHE A 407 -0.06 -7.72 -14.26
N ASP A 408 -0.01 -8.37 -13.11
CA ASP A 408 1.25 -8.82 -12.55
C ASP A 408 1.83 -10.01 -13.33
N TYR A 409 3.14 -10.23 -13.20
CA TYR A 409 3.83 -11.30 -13.91
C TYR A 409 4.53 -12.24 -12.93
N ASP A 410 4.18 -13.52 -12.97
CA ASP A 410 4.91 -14.57 -12.28
C ASP A 410 6.15 -14.95 -13.10
N TYR A 411 7.33 -14.60 -12.59
CA TYR A 411 8.58 -14.87 -13.31
C TYR A 411 9.03 -16.34 -13.22
N THR A 412 8.46 -17.11 -12.29
CA THR A 412 8.81 -18.51 -12.07
C THR A 412 8.06 -19.41 -13.05
N THR A 413 6.76 -19.19 -13.21
CA THR A 413 5.92 -19.89 -14.20
C THR A 413 5.94 -19.23 -15.57
N ARG A 414 6.47 -18.00 -15.64
CA ARG A 414 6.53 -17.14 -16.84
C ARG A 414 5.15 -16.77 -17.37
N GLN A 415 4.17 -16.66 -16.49
CA GLN A 415 2.79 -16.34 -16.83
C GLN A 415 2.38 -14.98 -16.30
N ARG A 416 1.58 -14.27 -17.09
CA ARG A 416 0.88 -13.07 -16.65
C ARG A 416 -0.35 -13.51 -15.85
N SER A 417 -0.63 -12.81 -14.76
CA SER A 417 -1.87 -12.98 -14.01
C SER A 417 -3.08 -12.57 -14.85
N SER A 418 -4.26 -13.06 -14.48
CA SER A 418 -5.55 -12.60 -15.00
C SER A 418 -6.40 -11.90 -13.93
N TYR A 419 -5.80 -11.59 -12.76
CA TYR A 419 -6.50 -10.99 -11.63
C TYR A 419 -6.66 -9.48 -11.86
N HIS A 420 -7.90 -8.99 -12.01
CA HIS A 420 -8.14 -7.56 -12.13
C HIS A 420 -7.87 -6.88 -10.79
N TYR A 421 -6.91 -5.95 -10.77
CA TYR A 421 -6.53 -5.25 -9.56
C TYR A 421 -6.35 -3.76 -9.80
N ILE A 422 -6.71 -2.94 -8.81
CA ILE A 422 -6.67 -1.48 -8.86
C ILE A 422 -5.27 -0.93 -9.18
N SER A 423 -4.21 -1.73 -8.98
CA SER A 423 -2.86 -1.33 -9.37
C SER A 423 -2.69 -1.10 -10.87
N THR A 424 -3.64 -1.50 -11.72
CA THR A 424 -3.66 -1.14 -13.15
C THR A 424 -3.62 0.38 -13.40
N PHE A 425 -4.01 1.21 -12.42
CA PHE A 425 -3.93 2.67 -12.51
C PHE A 425 -2.56 3.24 -12.11
N TYR A 426 -1.67 2.46 -11.49
CA TYR A 426 -0.35 2.95 -11.09
C TYR A 426 0.51 3.42 -12.28
N PRO A 427 0.52 2.77 -13.46
CA PRO A 427 1.20 3.28 -14.64
C PRO A 427 0.68 4.64 -15.12
N LEU A 428 -0.61 4.95 -14.90
CA LEU A 428 -1.18 6.25 -15.24
C LEU A 428 -0.64 7.34 -14.31
N TRP A 429 -0.63 7.07 -13.00
CA TRP A 429 -0.05 7.97 -11.97
C TRP A 429 1.45 8.19 -12.15
N ALA A 430 2.19 7.09 -12.34
CA ALA A 430 3.63 7.12 -12.53
C ALA A 430 4.03 7.77 -13.87
N GLY A 431 3.10 7.82 -14.82
CA GLY A 431 3.35 8.32 -16.16
C GLY A 431 4.08 7.36 -17.09
N ALA A 432 3.99 6.07 -16.79
CA ALA A 432 4.50 4.99 -17.62
C ALA A 432 3.53 4.62 -18.75
N ALA A 433 2.22 4.87 -18.60
CA ALA A 433 1.25 4.54 -19.64
C ALA A 433 1.30 5.55 -20.81
N SER A 434 1.34 5.03 -22.04
CA SER A 434 1.04 5.83 -23.23
C SER A 434 -0.42 6.28 -23.26
N PRO A 435 -0.78 7.33 -24.04
CA PRO A 435 -2.17 7.77 -24.15
C PRO A 435 -3.14 6.65 -24.56
N THR A 436 -2.73 5.76 -25.48
CA THR A 436 -3.55 4.61 -25.90
C THR A 436 -3.78 3.61 -24.77
N GLN A 437 -2.74 3.30 -24.00
CA GLN A 437 -2.86 2.42 -22.82
C GLN A 437 -3.73 3.07 -21.75
N ALA A 438 -3.56 4.37 -21.51
CA ALA A 438 -4.35 5.12 -20.54
C ALA A 438 -5.85 5.09 -20.90
N THR A 439 -6.20 5.32 -22.17
CA THR A 439 -7.58 5.17 -22.67
C THR A 439 -8.09 3.74 -22.50
N ALA A 440 -7.29 2.73 -22.80
CA ALA A 440 -7.71 1.34 -22.67
C ALA A 440 -7.97 0.93 -21.21
N VAL A 441 -7.14 1.39 -20.26
CA VAL A 441 -7.38 1.19 -18.82
C VAL A 441 -8.63 1.95 -18.36
N HIS A 442 -8.81 3.19 -18.81
CA HIS A 442 -9.99 4.01 -18.49
C HIS A 442 -11.31 3.36 -18.92
N LEU A 443 -11.35 2.69 -20.08
CA LEU A 443 -12.54 1.95 -20.54
C LEU A 443 -12.96 0.81 -19.60
N HIS A 444 -12.06 0.35 -18.73
CA HIS A 444 -12.30 -0.72 -17.76
C HIS A 444 -12.53 -0.20 -16.33
N LEU A 445 -12.71 1.10 -16.15
CA LEU A 445 -12.98 1.70 -14.84
C LEU A 445 -14.17 1.04 -14.12
N GLY A 446 -15.21 0.64 -14.88
CA GLY A 446 -16.39 -0.03 -14.37
C GLY A 446 -16.15 -1.40 -13.70
N LEU A 447 -14.97 -2.00 -13.84
CA LEU A 447 -14.60 -3.21 -13.09
C LEU A 447 -14.39 -2.94 -11.60
N PHE A 448 -13.91 -1.75 -11.26
CA PHE A 448 -13.54 -1.37 -9.89
C PHE A 448 -14.52 -0.40 -9.27
N GLU A 449 -15.27 0.32 -10.10
CA GLU A 449 -16.08 1.44 -9.65
C GLU A 449 -17.41 1.02 -9.02
N HIS A 450 -17.65 1.53 -7.82
CA HIS A 450 -18.85 1.34 -7.03
C HIS A 450 -19.36 2.69 -6.48
N PRO A 451 -20.59 2.74 -5.92
CA PRO A 451 -21.16 3.98 -5.41
C PRO A 451 -20.27 4.73 -4.40
N GLY A 452 -19.50 4.01 -3.59
CA GLY A 452 -18.61 4.58 -2.58
C GLY A 452 -17.17 4.83 -3.02
N GLY A 453 -16.82 4.62 -4.30
CA GLY A 453 -15.47 4.76 -4.82
C GLY A 453 -14.96 3.50 -5.53
N LEU A 454 -13.65 3.29 -5.51
CA LEU A 454 -13.02 2.16 -6.22
C LEU A 454 -12.71 1.00 -5.27
N ALA A 455 -13.11 -0.21 -5.67
CA ALA A 455 -12.73 -1.45 -5.01
C ALA A 455 -11.32 -1.89 -5.43
N MET A 456 -10.65 -2.64 -4.57
CA MET A 456 -9.31 -3.16 -4.83
C MET A 456 -9.25 -4.15 -6.00
N SER A 457 -10.30 -4.95 -6.19
CA SER A 457 -10.44 -5.95 -7.24
C SER A 457 -11.92 -6.20 -7.54
N ASP A 458 -12.21 -7.04 -8.54
CA ASP A 458 -13.55 -7.55 -8.84
C ASP A 458 -13.84 -8.91 -8.18
N SER A 459 -12.98 -9.34 -7.25
CA SER A 459 -13.04 -10.67 -6.63
C SER A 459 -13.37 -10.57 -5.14
N ALA A 460 -14.48 -11.19 -4.72
CA ALA A 460 -14.90 -11.23 -3.32
C ALA A 460 -14.20 -12.35 -2.53
N SER A 461 -12.89 -12.24 -2.36
CA SER A 461 -12.06 -13.24 -1.64
C SER A 461 -12.34 -13.30 -0.13
N GLY A 462 -12.94 -12.23 0.43
CA GLY A 462 -13.23 -12.12 1.85
C GLY A 462 -12.06 -11.62 2.72
N VAL A 463 -10.90 -11.33 2.12
CA VAL A 463 -9.78 -10.65 2.78
C VAL A 463 -9.84 -9.13 2.55
N GLN A 464 -9.04 -8.36 3.28
CA GLN A 464 -9.24 -6.91 3.39
C GLN A 464 -8.81 -6.08 2.17
N TRP A 465 -7.92 -6.61 1.32
CA TRP A 465 -7.40 -5.91 0.13
C TRP A 465 -8.01 -6.41 -1.18
N ASP A 466 -9.30 -6.72 -1.15
CA ASP A 466 -10.13 -7.19 -2.26
C ASP A 466 -11.57 -6.64 -2.16
N LEU A 467 -12.43 -6.94 -3.14
CA LEU A 467 -13.85 -6.60 -3.08
C LEU A 467 -14.48 -7.08 -1.75
N PRO A 468 -15.23 -6.24 -1.01
CA PRO A 468 -15.85 -4.98 -1.41
C PRO A 468 -15.12 -3.72 -0.95
N PHE A 469 -13.85 -3.83 -0.55
CA PHE A 469 -13.16 -2.75 0.13
C PHE A 469 -12.45 -1.81 -0.83
N GLY A 470 -12.46 -0.53 -0.48
CA GLY A 470 -11.67 0.53 -1.10
C GLY A 470 -10.84 1.26 -0.04
N TRP A 471 -9.68 1.75 -0.48
CA TRP A 471 -8.64 2.30 0.37
C TRP A 471 -8.17 3.63 -0.18
N ALA A 472 -8.04 4.61 0.72
CA ALA A 472 -7.65 5.98 0.37
C ALA A 472 -6.37 6.05 -0.50
N PRO A 473 -5.26 5.35 -0.17
CA PRO A 473 -4.05 5.35 -0.99
C PRO A 473 -4.30 5.04 -2.47
N THR A 474 -4.98 3.94 -2.76
CA THR A 474 -5.20 3.48 -4.13
C THR A 474 -6.28 4.28 -4.85
N THR A 475 -7.25 4.83 -4.11
CA THR A 475 -8.18 5.81 -4.67
C THR A 475 -7.44 7.06 -5.13
N TRP A 476 -6.52 7.60 -4.33
CA TRP A 476 -5.73 8.77 -4.72
C TRP A 476 -4.86 8.49 -5.95
N LEU A 477 -4.12 7.38 -5.95
CA LEU A 477 -3.27 7.03 -7.09
C LEU A 477 -4.09 6.83 -8.39
N ALA A 478 -5.28 6.24 -8.29
CA ALA A 478 -6.17 6.11 -9.45
C ALA A 478 -6.71 7.47 -9.92
N VAL A 479 -7.24 8.29 -9.01
CA VAL A 479 -7.78 9.63 -9.33
C VAL A 479 -6.70 10.54 -9.91
N SER A 480 -5.54 10.63 -9.25
CA SER A 480 -4.39 11.42 -9.72
C SER A 480 -3.85 10.89 -11.06
N GLY A 481 -3.84 9.57 -11.25
CA GLY A 481 -3.50 8.95 -12.54
C GLY A 481 -4.49 9.31 -13.65
N LEU A 482 -5.80 9.27 -13.39
CA LEU A 482 -6.83 9.66 -14.34
C LEU A 482 -6.72 11.15 -14.69
N GLU A 483 -6.56 12.01 -13.69
CA GLU A 483 -6.40 13.45 -13.83
C GLU A 483 -5.18 13.79 -14.71
N ARG A 484 -4.03 13.18 -14.43
CA ARG A 484 -2.79 13.35 -15.21
C ARG A 484 -2.97 13.00 -16.69
N ASN A 485 -3.86 12.06 -17.00
CA ASN A 485 -4.09 11.57 -18.36
C ASN A 485 -5.31 12.21 -19.04
N GLY A 486 -5.88 13.27 -18.47
CA GLY A 486 -6.95 14.06 -19.08
C GLY A 486 -8.37 13.53 -18.85
N PHE A 487 -8.53 12.50 -18.01
CA PHE A 487 -9.84 11.91 -17.66
C PHE A 487 -10.48 12.66 -16.48
N HIS A 488 -10.58 13.97 -16.60
CA HIS A 488 -10.92 14.89 -15.50
C HIS A 488 -12.31 14.65 -14.92
N GLU A 489 -13.31 14.33 -15.75
CA GLU A 489 -14.67 14.10 -15.29
C GLU A 489 -14.77 12.86 -14.42
N ASP A 490 -14.14 11.76 -14.82
CA ASP A 490 -14.11 10.52 -14.05
C ASP A 490 -13.26 10.65 -12.79
N ALA A 491 -12.11 11.32 -12.87
CA ALA A 491 -11.28 11.63 -11.69
C ALA A 491 -12.10 12.38 -10.63
N ARG A 492 -12.82 13.44 -11.02
CA ARG A 492 -13.71 14.21 -10.12
C ARG A 492 -14.86 13.37 -9.59
N ARG A 493 -15.49 12.57 -10.44
CA ARG A 493 -16.63 11.72 -10.06
C ARG A 493 -16.23 10.71 -8.98
N ILE A 494 -15.10 10.03 -9.16
CA ILE A 494 -14.55 9.09 -8.18
C ILE A 494 -14.12 9.82 -6.90
N ALA A 495 -13.44 10.96 -7.03
CA ALA A 495 -13.04 11.80 -5.89
C ALA A 495 -14.25 12.21 -5.06
N GLN A 496 -15.35 12.60 -5.70
CA GLN A 496 -16.61 12.96 -5.05
C GLN A 496 -17.22 11.74 -4.36
N SER A 497 -17.33 10.58 -5.03
CA SER A 497 -17.92 9.36 -4.45
C SER A 497 -17.19 8.91 -3.19
N PHE A 498 -15.85 8.85 -3.23
CA PHE A 498 -15.07 8.45 -2.07
C PHE A 498 -15.09 9.51 -0.96
N SER A 499 -14.98 10.80 -1.31
CA SER A 499 -15.09 11.89 -0.32
C SER A 499 -16.45 11.91 0.37
N THR A 500 -17.54 11.69 -0.36
CA THR A 500 -18.89 11.57 0.23
C THR A 500 -18.96 10.38 1.16
N THR A 501 -18.39 9.22 0.78
CA THR A 501 -18.34 8.05 1.65
C THR A 501 -17.61 8.34 2.96
N VAL A 502 -16.46 8.99 2.91
CA VAL A 502 -15.71 9.39 4.11
C VAL A 502 -16.52 10.38 4.95
N LEU A 503 -17.10 11.40 4.33
CA LEU A 503 -17.86 12.45 5.00
C LEU A 503 -19.12 11.90 5.68
N ASP A 504 -19.93 11.10 4.98
CA ASP A 504 -21.19 10.56 5.53
C ASP A 504 -20.94 9.66 6.73
N ASN A 505 -19.89 8.83 6.69
CA ASN A 505 -19.51 7.99 7.82
C ASN A 505 -18.95 8.83 8.98
N PHE A 506 -18.16 9.86 8.69
CA PHE A 506 -17.69 10.81 9.70
C PHE A 506 -18.86 11.55 10.37
N LEU A 507 -19.85 12.02 9.62
CA LEU A 507 -21.03 12.70 10.17
C LEU A 507 -21.90 11.74 11.01
N HIS A 508 -21.84 10.45 10.72
CA HIS A 508 -22.59 9.43 11.46
C HIS A 508 -21.97 9.10 12.82
N ASP A 509 -20.65 8.90 12.91
CA ASP A 509 -19.99 8.43 14.14
C ASP A 509 -18.86 9.31 14.68
N GLY A 510 -18.54 10.42 14.01
CA GLY A 510 -17.51 11.38 14.40
C GLY A 510 -16.08 10.94 14.12
N THR A 511 -15.87 9.87 13.32
CA THR A 511 -14.53 9.29 13.11
C THR A 511 -14.20 9.03 11.63
N ILE A 512 -12.90 9.07 11.32
CA ILE A 512 -12.35 8.63 10.04
C ILE A 512 -11.73 7.23 10.22
N ARG A 513 -11.85 6.37 9.21
CA ARG A 513 -11.40 4.97 9.26
C ARG A 513 -10.25 4.67 8.28
N GLU A 514 -9.57 3.57 8.57
CA GLU A 514 -8.53 2.96 7.73
C GLU A 514 -9.03 2.59 6.33
N LYS A 515 -10.19 1.93 6.25
CA LYS A 515 -10.78 1.41 5.00
C LYS A 515 -12.32 1.49 4.99
N TYR A 516 -12.90 1.41 3.80
CA TYR A 516 -14.35 1.53 3.59
C TYR A 516 -14.86 0.41 2.67
N ASN A 517 -16.07 -0.07 2.92
CA ASN A 517 -16.82 -0.88 1.96
C ASN A 517 -17.40 0.05 0.89
N VAL A 518 -16.82 0.05 -0.31
CA VAL A 518 -17.21 0.98 -1.38
C VAL A 518 -18.46 0.52 -2.13
N VAL A 519 -18.86 -0.75 -2.00
CA VAL A 519 -20.11 -1.26 -2.56
C VAL A 519 -21.30 -0.67 -1.80
N SER A 520 -21.22 -0.61 -0.47
CA SER A 520 -22.27 -0.05 0.39
C SER A 520 -22.06 1.39 0.83
N GLY A 521 -20.88 1.97 0.57
CA GLY A 521 -20.51 3.31 1.04
C GLY A 521 -20.37 3.40 2.57
N SER A 522 -19.93 2.33 3.23
CA SER A 522 -19.93 2.23 4.70
C SER A 522 -18.56 1.92 5.31
N ALA A 523 -18.29 2.54 6.45
CA ALA A 523 -17.20 2.20 7.36
C ALA A 523 -17.39 0.85 8.08
N ASN A 524 -18.60 0.28 8.04
CA ASN A 524 -18.89 -1.03 8.60
C ASN A 524 -18.34 -2.14 7.70
N VAL A 525 -17.12 -2.58 8.02
CA VAL A 525 -16.43 -3.63 7.29
C VAL A 525 -16.53 -4.96 8.03
N LYS A 526 -16.73 -6.04 7.28
CA LYS A 526 -16.69 -7.41 7.77
C LYS A 526 -15.67 -8.18 6.93
N VAL A 527 -14.48 -8.37 7.48
CA VAL A 527 -13.44 -9.18 6.86
C VAL A 527 -13.64 -10.64 7.29
N ALA A 528 -13.77 -11.54 6.31
CA ALA A 528 -14.05 -12.95 6.56
C ALA A 528 -12.80 -13.71 7.02
N ALA A 529 -11.63 -13.37 6.47
CA ALA A 529 -10.35 -13.99 6.80
C ALA A 529 -9.21 -12.96 6.79
N GLY A 530 -8.20 -13.16 7.64
CA GLY A 530 -7.10 -12.20 7.83
C GLY A 530 -7.38 -11.16 8.91
N TYR A 531 -6.78 -9.97 8.78
CA TYR A 531 -6.91 -8.88 9.76
C TYR A 531 -8.35 -8.32 9.80
N LYS A 532 -8.99 -8.42 10.98
CA LYS A 532 -10.44 -8.18 11.13
C LYS A 532 -10.80 -6.78 11.63
N SER A 533 -9.82 -5.96 12.02
CA SER A 533 -10.08 -4.63 12.59
C SER A 533 -10.25 -3.56 11.51
N ASN A 534 -11.02 -2.51 11.83
CA ASN A 534 -11.07 -1.26 11.07
C ASN A 534 -10.69 -0.10 11.99
N VAL A 535 -9.50 0.43 11.81
CA VAL A 535 -8.86 1.32 12.79
C VAL A 535 -9.39 2.75 12.65
N ILE A 536 -9.62 3.41 13.79
CA ILE A 536 -9.98 4.84 13.88
C ILE A 536 -8.71 5.68 13.75
N GLY A 537 -8.77 6.74 12.95
CA GLY A 537 -7.65 7.65 12.73
C GLY A 537 -7.92 8.57 11.53
N PHE A 538 -7.52 8.25 10.31
CA PHE A 538 -6.41 7.39 9.92
C PHE A 538 -5.56 8.20 8.94
N GLY A 539 -4.24 8.26 9.14
CA GLY A 539 -3.34 9.25 8.55
C GLY A 539 -3.44 9.37 7.04
N TRP A 540 -3.43 8.24 6.31
CA TRP A 540 -3.60 8.30 4.85
C TRP A 540 -4.99 8.79 4.44
N THR A 541 -6.03 8.56 5.24
CA THR A 541 -7.42 8.86 4.85
C THR A 541 -7.62 10.34 5.03
N ASN A 542 -7.05 10.89 6.10
CA ASN A 542 -6.97 12.32 6.33
C ASN A 542 -6.26 13.01 5.17
N GLY A 543 -5.06 12.56 4.80
CA GLY A 543 -4.27 13.21 3.75
C GLY A 543 -4.91 13.11 2.38
N VAL A 544 -5.37 11.92 1.99
CA VAL A 544 -6.07 11.72 0.71
C VAL A 544 -7.39 12.49 0.66
N TYR A 545 -8.14 12.56 1.76
CA TYR A 545 -9.38 13.33 1.75
C TYR A 545 -9.10 14.79 1.39
N LEU A 546 -8.06 15.41 1.95
CA LEU A 546 -7.66 16.78 1.62
C LEU A 546 -7.29 16.93 0.13
N GLU A 547 -6.45 16.03 -0.40
CA GLU A 547 -6.07 16.01 -1.83
C GLU A 547 -7.28 15.90 -2.77
N LEU A 548 -8.24 15.03 -2.44
CA LEU A 548 -9.47 14.89 -3.22
C LEU A 548 -10.34 16.16 -3.14
N GLN A 549 -10.37 16.84 -2.00
CA GLN A 549 -11.09 18.11 -1.89
C GLN A 549 -10.47 19.23 -2.73
N ASP A 550 -9.15 19.29 -2.82
CA ASP A 550 -8.45 20.27 -3.65
C ASP A 550 -8.74 20.06 -5.14
N LEU A 551 -8.70 18.80 -5.60
CA LEU A 551 -9.10 18.44 -6.96
C LEU A 551 -10.55 18.88 -7.27
N LEU A 552 -11.47 18.67 -6.34
CA LEU A 552 -12.87 19.08 -6.50
C LEU A 552 -13.02 20.61 -6.51
N ALA A 553 -12.24 21.33 -5.71
CA ALA A 553 -12.28 22.80 -5.62
C ALA A 553 -11.71 23.48 -6.87
N ALA A 554 -10.64 22.94 -7.45
CA ALA A 554 -9.95 23.51 -8.63
C ALA A 554 -10.86 23.62 -9.87
N SER A 555 -11.95 22.83 -9.94
CA SER A 555 -12.88 22.78 -11.07
C SER A 555 -14.00 23.84 -11.05
N ASN A 556 -14.05 24.69 -10.02
CA ASN A 556 -15.00 25.81 -9.93
C ASN A 556 -14.48 27.13 -10.54
N HIS A 557 -13.34 27.07 -11.24
CA HIS A 557 -12.72 28.16 -12.00
C HIS A 557 -12.46 27.70 -13.44
#